data_AF-A0A2K3K2X8-F1
#
_entry.id   AF-A0A2K3K2X8-F1
#
_cell.length_a   1.000
_cell.length_b   1.000
_cell.length_c   1.000
_cell.angle_alpha   90.00
_cell.angle_beta   90.00
_cell.angle_gamma   90.00
#
_symmetry.space_group_name_H-M   'P 1'
#
loop_
_entity.id
_entity.type
_entity.pdbx_description
1 polymer ?
#
loop_
_entity_poly.entity_id
_entity_poly.type
_entity_poly.pdbx_seq_one_letter_code
_entity_poly.pdbx_strand_id
1 'polypeptide(L)' 'MVAVDREENCTSKCLETCPPCQAYSYVPPLTQRTLNPSTCWIWTQNLTTVKENYTDGDDHRRLFVLVDKSDI' A
#
# COMPACT_ATOMS: atom_id res chain seq x y z
N MET A 1 -8.51 -5.05 2.26
CA MET A 1 -7.62 -5.58 1.21
C MET A 1 -8.37 -5.60 -0.10
N VAL A 2 -7.74 -5.18 -1.20
CA VAL A 2 -8.36 -5.13 -2.53
C VAL A 2 -7.42 -5.78 -3.54
N ALA A 3 -7.97 -6.64 -4.40
CA ALA A 3 -7.22 -7.22 -5.52
C ALA A 3 -7.00 -6.15 -6.60
N VAL A 4 -5.77 -6.04 -7.10
CA VAL A 4 -5.38 -5.14 -8.18
C VAL A 4 -4.36 -5.78 -9.11
N ASP A 5 -4.21 -5.21 -10.30
CA ASP A 5 -3.26 -5.70 -11.29
C ASP A 5 -1.86 -5.07 -11.16
N ARG A 6 -1.79 -3.82 -10.66
CA ARG A 6 -0.55 -3.02 -10.52
C ARG A 6 -0.60 -2.07 -9.34
N GLU A 7 0.55 -1.51 -8.97
CA GLU A 7 0.68 -0.58 -7.85
C GLU A 7 -0.13 0.71 -8.08
N GLU A 8 -0.14 1.24 -9.30
CA GLU A 8 -0.84 2.50 -9.61
C GLU A 8 -2.35 2.40 -9.32
N ASN A 9 -2.92 1.20 -9.46
CA ASN A 9 -4.31 0.93 -9.10
C ASN A 9 -4.53 1.02 -7.57
N CYS A 10 -3.53 0.71 -6.73
CA CYS A 10 -3.62 0.97 -5.28
C CYS A 10 -3.63 2.47 -5.00
N THR A 11 -2.78 3.24 -5.68
CA THR A 11 -2.70 4.69 -5.53
C THR A 11 -4.03 5.34 -5.91
N SER A 12 -4.58 5.02 -7.09
CA SER A 12 -5.89 5.53 -7.51
C SER A 12 -6.98 5.17 -6.51
N LYS A 13 -7.05 3.91 -6.06
CA LYS A 13 -8.04 3.48 -5.05
C LYS A 13 -7.90 4.23 -3.72
N CYS A 14 -6.68 4.48 -3.27
CA CYS A 14 -6.43 5.24 -2.05
C CYS A 14 -6.98 6.68 -2.17
N LEU A 15 -6.73 7.34 -3.31
CA LEU A 15 -7.12 8.72 -3.56
C LEU A 15 -8.62 8.88 -3.85
N GLU A 16 -9.23 7.90 -4.52
CA GLU A 16 -10.67 7.90 -4.87
C GLU A 16 -11.57 7.54 -3.68
N THR A 17 -11.04 6.92 -2.63
CA THR A 17 -11.80 6.64 -1.41
C THR A 17 -12.18 7.96 -0.73
N CYS A 18 -13.39 8.04 -0.16
CA CYS A 18 -13.84 9.21 0.58
C CYS A 18 -14.14 8.82 2.05
N PRO A 19 -13.37 9.30 3.04
CA PRO A 19 -12.20 10.18 2.89
C PRO A 19 -11.02 9.46 2.19
N PRO A 20 -10.06 10.21 1.59
CA PRO A 20 -8.85 9.63 1.04
C PRO A 20 -8.13 8.77 2.08
N CYS A 21 -7.47 7.72 1.62
CA CYS A 21 -6.73 6.85 2.52
C CYS A 21 -5.53 7.58 3.15
N GLN A 22 -5.15 7.18 4.36
CA GLN A 22 -3.96 7.67 5.05
C GLN A 22 -2.69 6.99 4.54
N ALA A 23 -2.78 5.71 4.19
CA ALA A 23 -1.67 4.97 3.60
C ALA A 23 -2.14 3.76 2.80
N TYR A 24 -1.28 3.28 1.90
CA TYR A 24 -1.45 1.99 1.23
C TYR A 24 -0.15 1.19 1.16
N SER A 25 -0.28 -0.11 0.93
CA SER A 25 0.84 -1.01 0.65
C SER A 25 0.45 -1.97 -0.48
N TYR A 26 1.34 -2.12 -1.46
CA TYR A 26 1.16 -3.01 -2.59
C TYR A 26 2.00 -4.27 -2.39
N VAL A 27 1.32 -5.42 -2.40
CA VAL A 27 1.96 -6.73 -2.30
C VAL A 27 1.86 -7.41 -3.67
N PRO A 28 2.98 -7.53 -4.42
CA PRO A 28 3.00 -8.26 -5.67
C PRO A 28 2.78 -9.77 -5.41
N PRO A 29 2.34 -10.54 -6.42
CA PRO A 29 2.21 -11.98 -6.30
C PRO A 29 3.58 -12.63 -6.02
N LEU A 30 3.58 -13.60 -5.10
CA LEU A 30 4.77 -14.37 -4.68
C LEU A 30 5.47 -15.07 -5.85
N THR A 31 4.74 -15.48 -6.88
CA THR A 31 5.32 -15.97 -8.14
C THR A 31 4.51 -15.51 -9.33
N GLN A 32 5.20 -15.19 -10.44
CA GLN A 32 4.57 -14.84 -11.73
C GLN A 32 3.67 -15.96 -12.30
N ARG A 33 3.80 -17.20 -11.79
CA ARG A 33 3.04 -18.38 -12.24
C ARG A 33 1.78 -18.67 -11.44
N THR A 34 1.62 -18.11 -10.24
CA THR A 34 0.37 -18.20 -9.49
C THR A 34 -0.56 -17.07 -9.93
N LEU A 35 -1.77 -17.42 -10.38
CA LEU A 35 -2.91 -16.54 -10.69
C LEU A 35 -3.42 -15.72 -9.48
N ASN A 36 -2.62 -15.55 -8.42
CA ASN A 36 -3.01 -14.76 -7.27
C ASN A 36 -2.89 -13.28 -7.66
N PRO A 37 -3.98 -12.50 -7.56
CA PRO A 37 -3.92 -11.08 -7.86
C PRO A 37 -3.00 -10.38 -6.85
N SER A 38 -2.33 -9.31 -7.30
CA SER A 38 -1.62 -8.42 -6.38
C SER A 38 -2.63 -7.85 -5.38
N THR A 39 -2.18 -7.64 -4.14
CA THR A 39 -3.05 -7.18 -3.07
C THR A 39 -2.67 -5.77 -2.63
N CYS A 40 -3.66 -4.88 -2.59
CA CYS A 40 -3.56 -3.60 -1.90
C CYS A 40 -4.07 -3.71 -0.47
N TRP A 41 -3.24 -3.28 0.46
CA TRP A 41 -3.66 -2.90 1.80
C TRP A 41 -3.90 -1.39 1.81
N ILE A 42 -5.05 -0.97 2.33
CA ILE A 42 -5.47 0.42 2.36
C ILE A 42 -5.91 0.72 3.78
N TRP A 43 -5.36 1.79 4.35
CA TRP A 43 -5.70 2.28 5.68
C TRP A 43 -6.38 3.63 5.55
N THR A 44 -7.61 3.74 6.04
CA THR A 44 -8.40 4.99 6.04
C THR A 44 -8.33 5.73 7.37
N GLN A 45 -7.78 5.10 8.41
CA GLN A 45 -7.62 5.66 9.75
C GLN A 45 -6.17 6.07 9.99
N ASN A 46 -5.95 6.99 10.93
CA ASN A 46 -4.63 7.46 11.30
C ASN A 46 -3.76 6.32 11.83
N LEU A 47 -2.54 6.23 11.30
CA LEU A 47 -1.57 5.23 11.70
C LEU A 47 -0.65 5.79 12.79
N THR A 48 -1.09 5.72 14.05
CA THR A 48 -0.37 6.35 15.18
C THR A 48 0.77 5.51 15.75
N THR A 49 0.86 4.22 15.40
CA THR A 49 1.82 3.27 15.98
C THR A 49 2.69 2.58 14.93
N VAL A 50 2.94 3.24 13.79
CA VAL A 50 3.82 2.69 12.75
C VAL A 50 5.23 2.54 13.30
N LYS A 51 5.83 1.36 13.08
CA LYS A 51 7.21 1.07 13.40
C LYS A 51 7.83 0.36 12.22
N GLU A 52 9.02 0.80 11.84
CA GLU A 52 9.82 0.12 10.84
C GLU A 52 10.63 -1.00 11.51
N ASN A 53 10.68 -2.15 10.86
CA ASN A 53 11.50 -3.28 11.29
C ASN A 53 12.33 -3.74 10.11
N TYR A 54 13.65 -3.52 10.18
CA TYR A 54 14.57 -3.96 9.16
C TYR A 54 14.88 -5.45 9.36
N THR A 55 14.25 -6.30 8.55
CA THR A 55 14.65 -7.70 8.41
C THR A 55 15.40 -7.87 7.11
N ASP A 56 16.60 -8.48 7.16
CA ASP A 56 17.37 -8.80 5.95
C ASP A 56 16.49 -9.59 4.96
N GLY A 57 16.24 -9.01 3.79
CA GLY A 57 15.61 -9.70 2.66
C GLY A 57 14.11 -9.49 2.41
N ASP A 58 13.41 -8.58 3.13
CA ASP A 58 11.97 -8.30 2.89
C ASP A 58 11.72 -6.88 2.32
N ASP A 59 12.37 -6.55 1.20
CA ASP A 59 12.19 -5.30 0.44
C ASP A 59 10.77 -5.13 -0.16
N HIS A 60 9.91 -6.13 0.03
CA HIS A 60 8.59 -6.21 -0.59
C HIS A 60 7.49 -5.51 0.22
N ARG A 61 7.79 -5.02 1.44
CA ARG A 61 6.80 -4.39 2.33
C ARG A 61 6.98 -2.89 2.42
N ARG A 62 6.72 -2.19 1.32
CA ARG A 62 6.69 -0.72 1.28
C ARG A 62 5.35 -0.19 1.78
N LEU A 63 5.39 0.85 2.60
CA LEU A 63 4.22 1.62 3.03
C LEU A 63 4.29 3.00 2.37
N PHE A 64 3.26 3.36 1.63
CA PHE A 64 3.11 4.68 1.02
C PHE A 64 2.11 5.48 1.84
N VAL A 65 2.52 6.64 2.34
CA VAL A 65 1.69 7.50 3.19
C VAL A 65 1.20 8.69 2.35
N LEU A 66 -0.08 8.99 2.44
CA LEU A 66 -0.63 10.20 1.84
C LEU A 66 -0.28 11.38 2.73
N VAL A 67 0.49 12.32 2.18
CA VAL A 67 0.93 13.55 2.87
C VAL A 67 0.43 14.78 2.12
N ASP A 68 0.32 15.90 2.82
CA ASP A 68 0.05 17.16 2.12
C ASP A 68 1.28 17.57 1.32
N LYS A 69 1.05 18.26 0.20
CA LYS A 69 2.15 18.74 -0.65
C LYS A 69 3.06 19.73 0.10
N SER A 70 2.56 20.42 1.13
CA SER A 70 3.34 21.34 1.94
C SER A 70 4.28 20.66 2.95
N ASP A 71 4.12 19.36 3.19
CA ASP A 71 4.96 18.58 4.11
C ASP A 71 6.26 18.07 3.44
N ILE A 72 6.46 18.32 2.14
CA ILE A 72 7.63 17.90 1.33
C ILE A 72 8.32 19.08 0.66
#